data_AF-A0A060NTC0-F1
#
_entry.id   AF-A0A060NTC0-F1
#
_cell.length_a   1.000
_cell.length_b   1.000
_cell.length_c   1.000
_cell.angle_alpha   90.00
_cell.angle_beta   90.00
_cell.angle_gamma   90.00
#
_symmetry.space_group_name_H-M   'P 1'
#
loop_
_entity.id
_entity.type
_entity.pdbx_description
1 polymer ?
#
loop_
_entity_poly.entity_id
_entity_poly.type
_entity_poly.pdbx_seq_one_letter_code
_entity_poly.pdbx_strand_id
1 'polypeptide(L)'
;MNVLWLQAGGCGGCSMSLLCADTPDFHAHLRAAGIELLWHPSLSLASGSEVLELLQRCADGRQPLDALCIEGSLLRGPNGTGRFHVLAGTGVPMIDWVRRLAARARHVVAVGSCAAWGGVTAAGDNPTDACGLQYEDERPGGLLGAEFRSASGLPVINIAGCPTHPSWVLDTLAALAADELTAADLDTLARPRFYADQLVHHGCTRNEYYEFKASAEKPSDLGCLMEHMGCKGTQVHADCNIRLWNGEGSCTRGGYACIACTEPGFQEPGHAFDQTPKFAGIPIGLPTDMPKAWFIALASLSKSATPKRVRDNAVADHLVQKPALRRTRTK
;
A
#
# COMPACT_ATOMS: atom_id res chain seq x y z
N MET A 1 -19.54 12.13 9.62
CA MET A 1 -18.89 12.05 8.31
C MET A 1 -19.51 10.93 7.49
N ASN A 2 -20.17 11.26 6.38
CA ASN A 2 -20.80 10.33 5.45
C ASN A 2 -19.76 9.77 4.45
N VAL A 3 -19.55 8.46 4.48
CA VAL A 3 -18.59 7.76 3.63
C VAL A 3 -19.33 6.92 2.59
N LEU A 4 -19.02 7.13 1.32
CA LEU A 4 -19.45 6.26 0.22
C LEU A 4 -18.24 5.51 -0.31
N TRP A 5 -18.32 4.18 -0.35
CA TRP A 5 -17.25 3.32 -0.87
C TRP A 5 -17.68 2.62 -2.15
N LEU A 6 -16.92 2.81 -3.22
CA LEU A 6 -17.17 2.15 -4.49
C LEU A 6 -15.99 1.28 -4.92
N GLN A 7 -16.29 0.12 -5.48
CA GLN A 7 -15.31 -0.75 -6.10
C GLN A 7 -15.29 -0.52 -7.62
N ALA A 8 -14.12 -0.14 -8.14
CA ALA A 8 -13.80 0.03 -9.55
C ALA A 8 -13.14 -1.25 -10.10
N GLY A 9 -12.16 -1.15 -11.01
CA GLY A 9 -11.38 -2.27 -11.52
C GLY A 9 -10.44 -2.85 -10.46
N GLY A 10 -10.96 -3.62 -9.52
CA GLY A 10 -10.22 -4.15 -8.38
C GLY A 10 -10.66 -5.56 -7.97
N CYS A 11 -9.87 -6.19 -7.10
CA CYS A 11 -10.07 -7.57 -6.64
C CYS A 11 -10.90 -7.72 -5.36
N GLY A 12 -11.31 -6.62 -4.72
CA GLY A 12 -11.98 -6.65 -3.40
C GLY A 12 -11.02 -6.91 -2.23
N GLY A 13 -9.70 -7.00 -2.48
CA GLY A 13 -8.71 -7.31 -1.47
C GLY A 13 -8.54 -6.22 -0.41
N CYS A 14 -8.79 -4.94 -0.75
CA CYS A 14 -8.69 -3.87 0.25
C CYS A 14 -9.91 -3.89 1.16
N SER A 15 -11.10 -4.16 0.63
CA SER A 15 -12.31 -4.46 1.42
C SER A 15 -12.09 -5.64 2.38
N MET A 16 -11.54 -6.76 1.89
CA MET A 16 -11.25 -7.93 2.73
C MET A 16 -10.21 -7.63 3.81
N SER A 17 -9.16 -6.87 3.46
CA SER A 17 -8.14 -6.45 4.42
C SER A 17 -8.70 -5.53 5.50
N LEU A 18 -9.59 -4.60 5.12
CA LEU A 18 -10.29 -3.71 6.06
C LEU A 18 -11.07 -4.49 7.12
N LEU A 19 -11.71 -5.60 6.73
CA LEU A 19 -12.41 -6.51 7.65
C LEU A 19 -11.49 -7.27 8.61
N CYS A 20 -10.18 -7.29 8.36
CA CYS A 20 -9.18 -7.83 9.28
C CYS A 20 -8.75 -6.82 10.36
N ALA A 21 -9.42 -5.68 10.49
CA ALA A 21 -9.19 -4.75 11.59
C ALA A 21 -9.35 -5.46 12.94
N ASP A 22 -8.45 -5.16 13.87
CA ASP A 22 -8.48 -5.71 15.23
C ASP A 22 -9.56 -5.01 16.06
N THR A 23 -10.81 -5.38 15.80
CA THR A 23 -11.99 -4.84 16.48
C THR A 23 -13.07 -5.92 16.63
N PRO A 24 -13.76 -6.00 17.78
CA PRO A 24 -14.86 -6.93 17.98
C PRO A 24 -16.12 -6.54 17.19
N ASP A 25 -16.29 -5.26 16.87
CA ASP A 25 -17.41 -4.75 16.07
C ASP A 25 -16.91 -3.63 15.15
N PHE A 26 -16.77 -3.97 13.87
CA PHE A 26 -16.30 -3.06 12.83
C PHE A 26 -17.24 -1.86 12.63
N HIS A 27 -18.56 -2.08 12.65
CA HIS A 27 -19.52 -1.01 12.43
C HIS A 27 -19.61 -0.07 13.64
N ALA A 28 -19.54 -0.59 14.87
CA ALA A 28 -19.46 0.24 16.06
C ALA A 28 -18.18 1.07 16.08
N HIS A 29 -17.05 0.52 15.62
CA HIS A 29 -15.80 1.24 15.51
C HIS A 29 -15.93 2.47 14.59
N LEU A 30 -16.52 2.30 13.39
CA LEU A 30 -16.80 3.43 12.49
C LEU A 30 -17.72 4.46 13.13
N ARG A 31 -18.82 4.03 13.76
CA ARG A 31 -19.76 4.95 14.43
C ARG A 31 -19.10 5.73 15.56
N ALA A 32 -18.22 5.09 16.34
CA ALA A 32 -17.49 5.73 17.42
C ALA A 32 -16.53 6.83 16.91
N ALA A 33 -15.99 6.65 15.71
CA ALA A 33 -15.21 7.67 15.00
C ALA A 33 -16.08 8.75 14.30
N GLY A 34 -17.40 8.73 14.49
CA GLY A 34 -18.32 9.67 13.83
C GLY A 34 -18.52 9.39 12.33
N ILE A 35 -18.26 8.16 11.89
CA ILE A 35 -18.36 7.75 10.48
C ILE A 35 -19.68 7.01 10.24
N GLU A 36 -20.45 7.51 9.29
CA GLU A 36 -21.62 6.84 8.73
C GLU A 36 -21.25 6.27 7.35
N LEU A 37 -21.22 4.95 7.24
CA LEU A 37 -20.99 4.28 5.95
C LEU A 37 -22.31 4.25 5.17
N LEU A 38 -22.47 5.17 4.22
CA LEU A 38 -23.67 5.28 3.38
C LEU A 38 -23.89 4.01 2.57
N TRP A 39 -22.83 3.51 1.95
CA TRP A 39 -22.84 2.26 1.21
C TRP A 39 -21.44 1.73 0.96
N HIS A 40 -21.34 0.40 0.92
CA HIS A 40 -20.17 -0.35 0.51
C HIS A 40 -20.63 -1.68 -0.13
N PRO A 41 -20.07 -2.10 -1.29
CA PRO A 41 -20.57 -3.22 -2.08
C PRO A 41 -20.65 -4.55 -1.31
N SER A 42 -19.67 -4.83 -0.44
CA SER A 42 -19.62 -6.07 0.33
C SER A 42 -20.26 -6.00 1.73
N LEU A 43 -20.59 -4.81 2.23
CA LEU A 43 -20.99 -4.63 3.65
C LEU A 43 -22.40 -4.09 3.82
N SER A 44 -22.99 -3.50 2.79
CA SER A 44 -24.30 -2.87 2.85
C SER A 44 -25.41 -3.81 2.34
N LEU A 45 -26.58 -3.72 2.96
CA LEU A 45 -27.76 -4.49 2.56
C LEU A 45 -28.46 -3.90 1.33
N ALA A 46 -28.42 -2.58 1.17
CA ALA A 46 -29.06 -1.88 0.06
C ALA A 46 -28.46 -2.34 -1.28
N SER A 47 -29.31 -2.62 -2.26
CA SER A 47 -28.91 -3.14 -3.56
C SER A 47 -29.78 -2.62 -4.70
N GLY A 48 -29.35 -2.84 -5.96
CA GLY A 48 -30.13 -2.46 -7.14
C GLY A 48 -30.56 -0.97 -7.14
N SER A 49 -31.86 -0.72 -7.27
CA SER A 49 -32.42 0.63 -7.36
C SER A 49 -32.15 1.51 -6.13
N GLU A 50 -32.07 0.92 -4.92
CA GLU A 50 -31.79 1.67 -3.69
C GLU A 50 -30.42 2.34 -3.74
N VAL A 51 -29.42 1.60 -4.25
CA VAL A 51 -28.06 2.10 -4.42
C VAL A 51 -28.02 3.13 -5.53
N LEU A 52 -28.70 2.89 -6.65
CA LEU A 52 -28.76 3.86 -7.75
C LEU A 52 -29.38 5.19 -7.29
N GLU A 53 -30.44 5.15 -6.48
CA GLU A 53 -31.03 6.35 -5.90
C GLU A 53 -30.06 7.05 -4.94
N LEU A 54 -29.36 6.31 -4.07
CA LEU A 54 -28.33 6.87 -3.19
C LEU A 54 -27.22 7.56 -3.99
N LEU A 55 -26.67 6.89 -5.01
CA LEU A 55 -25.63 7.45 -5.87
C LEU A 55 -26.10 8.72 -6.57
N GLN A 56 -27.34 8.73 -7.07
CA GLN A 56 -27.93 9.91 -7.69
C GLN A 56 -28.12 11.04 -6.67
N ARG A 57 -28.61 10.75 -5.46
CA ARG A 57 -28.74 11.76 -4.39
C ARG A 57 -27.39 12.38 -4.03
N CYS A 58 -26.32 11.59 -3.96
CA CYS A 58 -24.97 12.10 -3.74
C CYS A 58 -24.49 12.97 -4.91
N ALA A 59 -24.65 12.51 -6.16
CA ALA A 59 -24.25 13.24 -7.36
C ALA A 59 -25.02 14.58 -7.53
N ASP A 60 -26.30 14.60 -7.15
CA ASP A 60 -27.14 15.79 -7.16
C ASP A 60 -26.84 16.76 -6.01
N GLY A 61 -26.10 16.31 -4.98
CA GLY A 61 -25.86 17.07 -3.75
C GLY A 61 -27.04 17.06 -2.76
N ARG A 62 -28.03 16.17 -2.96
CA ARG A 62 -29.16 15.97 -2.04
C ARG A 62 -28.79 15.11 -0.83
N GLN A 63 -27.74 14.30 -0.94
CA GLN A 63 -27.11 13.59 0.17
C GLN A 63 -25.69 14.15 0.35
N PRO A 64 -25.34 14.69 1.53
CA PRO A 64 -23.98 15.11 1.82
C PRO A 64 -23.01 13.94 1.70
N LEU A 65 -21.91 14.16 0.98
CA LEU A 65 -20.84 13.18 0.76
C LEU A 65 -19.54 13.75 1.32
N ASP A 66 -19.12 13.27 2.48
CA ASP A 66 -17.91 13.80 3.13
C ASP A 66 -16.65 13.08 2.62
N ALA A 67 -16.69 11.77 2.45
CA ALA A 67 -15.57 11.04 1.82
C ALA A 67 -16.07 10.06 0.75
N LEU A 68 -15.50 10.18 -0.44
CA LEU A 68 -15.61 9.18 -1.50
C LEU A 68 -14.38 8.28 -1.47
N CYS A 69 -14.56 7.02 -1.06
CA CYS A 69 -13.52 6.00 -1.10
C CYS A 69 -13.65 5.18 -2.38
N ILE A 70 -12.57 5.09 -3.15
CA ILE A 70 -12.51 4.26 -4.36
C ILE A 70 -11.50 3.15 -4.14
N GLU A 71 -11.95 1.91 -4.29
CA GLU A 71 -11.10 0.72 -4.34
C GLU A 71 -10.98 0.22 -5.78
N GLY A 72 -9.76 -0.04 -6.25
CA GLY A 72 -9.51 -0.53 -7.61
C GLY A 72 -9.22 0.57 -8.62
N SER A 73 -8.67 0.17 -9.77
CA SER A 73 -8.23 1.07 -10.84
C SER A 73 -9.40 1.61 -11.67
N LEU A 74 -9.18 2.75 -12.32
CA LEU A 74 -10.16 3.46 -13.14
C LEU A 74 -9.94 3.08 -14.61
N LEU A 75 -10.83 2.25 -15.15
CA LEU A 75 -10.71 1.72 -16.51
C LEU A 75 -11.27 2.72 -17.52
N ARG A 76 -10.41 3.32 -18.34
CA ARG A 76 -10.81 4.25 -19.41
C ARG A 76 -11.06 3.55 -20.74
N GLY A 77 -10.63 2.31 -20.89
CA GLY A 77 -10.83 1.52 -22.11
C GLY A 77 -12.26 0.98 -22.28
N PRO A 78 -12.59 0.48 -23.48
CA PRO A 78 -11.79 0.59 -24.70
C PRO A 78 -11.87 2.00 -25.29
N ASN A 79 -10.81 2.44 -25.97
CA ASN A 79 -10.78 3.69 -26.74
C ASN A 79 -11.28 4.93 -25.98
N GLY A 80 -10.95 5.06 -24.69
CA GLY A 80 -11.39 6.18 -23.85
C GLY A 80 -12.87 6.18 -23.46
N THR A 81 -13.64 5.13 -23.80
CA THR A 81 -15.09 5.06 -23.53
C THR A 81 -15.44 4.64 -22.11
N GLY A 82 -14.50 4.07 -21.36
CA GLY A 82 -14.71 3.49 -20.02
C GLY A 82 -15.60 2.25 -19.97
N ARG A 83 -15.99 1.69 -21.13
CA ARG A 83 -16.96 0.58 -21.20
C ARG A 83 -16.44 -0.77 -20.70
N PHE A 84 -15.14 -0.92 -20.43
CA PHE A 84 -14.64 -2.11 -19.73
C PHE A 84 -15.14 -2.20 -18.27
N HIS A 85 -15.64 -1.10 -17.70
CA HIS A 85 -16.36 -1.14 -16.44
C HIS A 85 -17.58 -0.21 -16.49
N VAL A 86 -18.75 -0.80 -16.66
CA VAL A 86 -20.04 -0.10 -16.60
C VAL A 86 -20.70 -0.38 -15.25
N LEU A 87 -21.17 0.67 -14.56
CA LEU A 87 -21.91 0.50 -13.32
C LEU A 87 -23.23 -0.20 -13.61
N ALA A 88 -23.44 -1.36 -13.00
CA ALA A 88 -24.58 -2.23 -13.24
C ALA A 88 -25.92 -1.48 -13.10
N GLY A 89 -26.84 -1.72 -14.04
CA GLY A 89 -28.15 -1.08 -14.06
C GLY A 89 -28.20 0.35 -14.59
N THR A 90 -27.05 0.99 -14.90
CA THR A 90 -27.03 2.39 -15.39
C THR A 90 -26.70 2.54 -16.87
N GLY A 91 -25.95 1.59 -17.44
CA GLY A 91 -25.38 1.75 -18.79
C GLY A 91 -24.29 2.83 -18.88
N VAL A 92 -23.91 3.45 -17.75
CA VAL A 92 -22.91 4.51 -17.66
C VAL A 92 -21.58 3.94 -17.16
N PRO A 93 -20.44 4.30 -17.78
CA PRO A 93 -19.11 3.93 -17.30
C PRO A 93 -18.91 4.28 -15.82
N MET A 94 -18.29 3.38 -15.06
CA MET A 94 -17.99 3.59 -13.65
C MET A 94 -17.16 4.87 -13.42
N ILE A 95 -16.22 5.15 -14.32
CA ILE A 95 -15.39 6.36 -14.27
C ILE A 95 -16.20 7.67 -14.33
N ASP A 96 -17.36 7.68 -15.00
CA ASP A 96 -18.21 8.87 -15.07
C ASP A 96 -18.97 9.09 -13.76
N TRP A 97 -19.38 8.01 -13.10
CA TRP A 97 -19.92 8.07 -11.75
C TRP A 97 -18.89 8.57 -10.75
N VAL A 98 -17.65 8.05 -10.81
CA VAL A 98 -16.55 8.49 -9.95
C VAL A 98 -16.29 9.99 -10.13
N ARG A 99 -16.24 10.50 -11.36
CA ARG A 99 -16.08 11.95 -11.62
C ARG A 99 -17.21 12.79 -11.02
N ARG A 100 -18.48 12.38 -11.22
CA ARG A 100 -19.66 13.08 -10.69
C ARG A 100 -19.65 13.15 -9.16
N LEU A 101 -19.30 12.05 -8.51
CA LEU A 101 -19.27 11.95 -7.06
C LEU A 101 -18.05 12.68 -6.48
N ALA A 102 -16.88 12.57 -7.11
CA ALA A 102 -15.66 13.26 -6.69
C ALA A 102 -15.84 14.79 -6.72
N ALA A 103 -16.61 15.32 -7.68
CA ALA A 103 -16.96 16.74 -7.74
C ALA A 103 -17.88 17.22 -6.60
N ARG A 104 -18.51 16.29 -5.86
CA ARG A 104 -19.40 16.58 -4.72
C ARG A 104 -18.75 16.26 -3.37
N ALA A 105 -17.79 15.35 -3.35
CA ALA A 105 -17.19 14.86 -2.12
C ALA A 105 -16.30 15.92 -1.46
N ARG A 106 -16.39 16.04 -0.13
CA ARG A 106 -15.47 16.90 0.65
C ARG A 106 -14.03 16.39 0.56
N HIS A 107 -13.86 15.07 0.62
CA HIS A 107 -12.59 14.36 0.47
C HIS A 107 -12.73 13.22 -0.54
N VAL A 108 -11.66 12.93 -1.30
CA VAL A 108 -11.58 11.78 -2.20
C VAL A 108 -10.39 10.93 -1.77
N VAL A 109 -10.63 9.64 -1.54
CA VAL A 109 -9.65 8.71 -0.98
C VAL A 109 -9.45 7.55 -1.95
N ALA A 110 -8.20 7.35 -2.39
CA ALA A 110 -7.80 6.16 -3.12
C ALA A 110 -7.41 5.06 -2.14
N VAL A 111 -8.15 3.95 -2.15
CA VAL A 111 -7.86 2.80 -1.29
C VAL A 111 -7.21 1.70 -2.10
N GLY A 112 -5.92 1.48 -1.82
CA GLY A 112 -5.08 0.49 -2.48
C GLY A 112 -4.33 1.04 -3.68
N SER A 113 -3.22 0.37 -4.02
CA SER A 113 -2.32 0.80 -5.08
C SER A 113 -2.97 0.81 -6.47
N CYS A 114 -4.04 0.03 -6.68
CA CYS A 114 -4.83 0.11 -7.90
C CYS A 114 -5.55 1.46 -8.05
N ALA A 115 -6.19 1.95 -6.98
CA ALA A 115 -6.87 3.24 -7.01
C ALA A 115 -5.88 4.41 -6.95
N ALA A 116 -4.74 4.23 -6.27
CA ALA A 116 -3.73 5.27 -6.16
C ALA A 116 -2.97 5.46 -7.47
N TRP A 117 -2.43 4.37 -8.05
CA TRP A 117 -1.45 4.41 -9.15
C TRP A 117 -1.91 3.71 -10.44
N GLY A 118 -2.99 2.92 -10.39
CA GLY A 118 -3.39 1.95 -11.42
C GLY A 118 -3.02 0.51 -11.04
N GLY A 119 -1.84 0.32 -10.43
CA GLY A 119 -1.38 -0.94 -9.83
C GLY A 119 -1.35 -2.10 -10.83
N VAL A 120 -1.61 -3.32 -10.36
CA VAL A 120 -1.54 -4.55 -11.18
C VAL A 120 -2.40 -4.48 -12.44
N THR A 121 -3.54 -3.79 -12.39
CA THR A 121 -4.43 -3.66 -13.56
C THR A 121 -3.82 -2.82 -14.68
N ALA A 122 -2.92 -1.89 -14.34
CA ALA A 122 -2.23 -1.03 -15.28
C ALA A 122 -0.90 -1.61 -15.81
N ALA A 123 -0.56 -2.85 -15.43
CA ALA A 123 0.67 -3.50 -15.87
C ALA A 123 0.67 -3.86 -17.36
N GLY A 124 1.86 -3.99 -17.94
CA GLY A 124 2.10 -4.44 -19.30
C GLY A 124 1.61 -3.43 -20.32
N ASP A 125 1.00 -3.93 -21.40
CA ASP A 125 0.45 -3.08 -22.46
C ASP A 125 -0.82 -2.30 -22.03
N ASN A 126 -1.31 -2.53 -20.80
CA ASN A 126 -2.49 -1.90 -20.22
C ASN A 126 -3.67 -1.77 -21.20
N PRO A 127 -4.19 -2.89 -21.76
CA PRO A 127 -5.26 -2.85 -22.76
C PRO A 127 -6.56 -2.23 -22.23
N THR A 128 -6.72 -2.23 -20.90
CA THR A 128 -7.88 -1.64 -20.23
C THR A 128 -7.81 -0.13 -20.06
N ASP A 129 -6.65 0.49 -20.39
CA ASP A 129 -6.35 1.89 -20.12
C ASP A 129 -6.67 2.25 -18.66
N ALA A 130 -6.19 1.41 -17.74
CA ALA A 130 -6.34 1.54 -16.31
C ALA A 130 -5.42 2.63 -15.78
N CYS A 131 -5.91 3.44 -14.86
CA CYS A 131 -5.14 4.46 -14.16
C CYS A 131 -5.59 4.57 -12.70
N GLY A 132 -4.84 5.32 -11.89
CA GLY A 132 -5.27 5.75 -10.56
C GLY A 132 -6.22 6.95 -10.62
N LEU A 133 -6.68 7.39 -9.46
CA LEU A 133 -7.54 8.56 -9.34
C LEU A 133 -6.81 9.85 -9.74
N GLN A 134 -5.57 10.02 -9.28
CA GLN A 134 -4.76 11.22 -9.54
C GLN A 134 -3.34 10.89 -10.02
N TYR A 135 -3.05 9.64 -10.36
CA TYR A 135 -1.75 9.21 -10.88
C TYR A 135 -1.89 8.17 -11.99
N GLU A 136 -0.93 8.20 -12.91
CA GLU A 136 -0.61 7.12 -13.84
C GLU A 136 0.78 6.61 -13.47
N ASP A 137 0.79 5.55 -12.67
CA ASP A 137 1.99 5.06 -12.02
C ASP A 137 2.69 6.16 -11.19
N GLU A 138 3.95 6.48 -11.48
CA GLU A 138 4.70 7.56 -10.80
C GLU A 138 4.30 8.98 -11.23
N ARG A 139 3.52 9.13 -12.31
CA ARG A 139 3.22 10.43 -12.91
C ARG A 139 1.91 10.99 -12.36
N PRO A 140 1.89 12.22 -11.81
CA PRO A 140 0.64 12.91 -11.52
C PRO A 140 -0.24 12.98 -12.78
N GLY A 141 -1.51 12.58 -12.65
CA GLY A 141 -2.37 12.30 -13.80
C GLY A 141 -3.64 11.58 -13.40
N GLY A 142 -4.00 10.51 -14.11
CA GLY A 142 -5.11 9.64 -13.75
C GLY A 142 -6.49 10.19 -14.11
N LEU A 143 -7.54 9.63 -13.50
CA LEU A 143 -8.91 9.90 -13.89
C LEU A 143 -9.35 11.37 -13.68
N LEU A 144 -8.94 11.95 -12.55
CA LEU A 144 -9.32 13.30 -12.12
C LEU A 144 -8.33 14.38 -12.57
N GLY A 145 -7.11 13.98 -12.96
CA GLY A 145 -6.04 14.86 -13.43
C GLY A 145 -5.19 15.47 -12.30
N ALA A 146 -3.96 15.87 -12.65
CA ALA A 146 -2.95 16.34 -11.69
C ALA A 146 -3.41 17.56 -10.85
N GLU A 147 -4.20 18.45 -11.44
CA GLU A 147 -4.69 19.68 -10.79
C GLU A 147 -5.93 19.46 -9.91
N PHE A 148 -6.48 18.24 -9.85
CA PHE A 148 -7.67 17.97 -9.04
C PHE A 148 -7.44 18.33 -7.57
N ARG A 149 -8.42 19.03 -6.99
CA ARG A 149 -8.59 19.21 -5.55
C ARG A 149 -10.04 18.94 -5.20
N SER A 150 -10.25 18.22 -4.11
CA SER A 150 -11.58 17.98 -3.53
C SER A 150 -12.16 19.26 -2.92
N ALA A 151 -13.42 19.25 -2.47
CA ALA A 151 -14.04 20.46 -1.91
C ALA A 151 -13.37 20.96 -0.62
N SER A 152 -12.62 20.10 0.09
CA SER A 152 -11.76 20.49 1.21
C SER A 152 -10.47 21.22 0.80
N GLY A 153 -10.15 21.27 -0.49
CA GLY A 153 -8.88 21.80 -1.01
C GLY A 153 -7.72 20.79 -0.98
N LEU A 154 -7.94 19.57 -0.49
CA LEU A 154 -6.93 18.50 -0.52
C LEU A 154 -6.87 17.80 -1.89
N PRO A 155 -5.70 17.27 -2.31
CA PRO A 155 -5.62 16.33 -3.43
C PRO A 155 -6.35 15.02 -3.08
N VAL A 156 -6.35 14.05 -3.99
CA VAL A 156 -6.72 12.68 -3.64
C VAL A 156 -5.78 12.17 -2.57
N ILE A 157 -6.35 11.65 -1.48
CA ILE A 157 -5.58 11.05 -0.38
C ILE A 157 -5.33 9.59 -0.73
N ASN A 158 -4.06 9.21 -0.88
CA ASN A 158 -3.67 7.88 -1.32
C ASN A 158 -3.34 6.99 -0.13
N ILE A 159 -4.20 6.00 0.15
CA ILE A 159 -3.91 4.93 1.10
C ILE A 159 -3.39 3.74 0.28
N ALA A 160 -2.10 3.75 -0.03
CA ALA A 160 -1.49 2.76 -0.93
C ALA A 160 -1.17 1.43 -0.24
N GLY A 161 -1.14 0.35 -1.02
CA GLY A 161 -0.92 -1.03 -0.59
C GLY A 161 -1.71 -2.03 -1.44
N CYS A 162 -1.21 -3.26 -1.58
CA CYS A 162 -1.89 -4.34 -2.31
C CYS A 162 -1.95 -5.63 -1.47
N PRO A 163 -2.89 -5.74 -0.51
CA PRO A 163 -3.92 -4.75 -0.14
C PRO A 163 -3.40 -3.67 0.83
N THR A 164 -4.27 -2.74 1.24
CA THR A 164 -4.00 -1.76 2.31
C THR A 164 -4.07 -2.39 3.69
N HIS A 165 -3.24 -1.96 4.65
CA HIS A 165 -3.41 -2.37 6.05
C HIS A 165 -4.74 -1.80 6.60
N PRO A 166 -5.53 -2.56 7.38
CA PRO A 166 -6.82 -2.10 7.89
C PRO A 166 -6.72 -0.78 8.65
N SER A 167 -5.74 -0.67 9.55
CA SER A 167 -5.58 0.55 10.34
C SER A 167 -5.14 1.77 9.51
N TRP A 168 -4.44 1.61 8.38
CA TRP A 168 -4.13 2.78 7.54
C TRP A 168 -5.42 3.42 7.00
N VAL A 169 -6.39 2.58 6.63
CA VAL A 169 -7.72 3.04 6.19
C VAL A 169 -8.49 3.66 7.36
N LEU A 170 -8.61 2.93 8.48
CA LEU A 170 -9.39 3.39 9.63
C LEU A 170 -8.84 4.67 10.26
N ASP A 171 -7.52 4.73 10.49
CA ASP A 171 -6.87 5.91 11.08
C ASP A 171 -7.01 7.14 10.15
N THR A 172 -6.90 6.95 8.84
CA THR A 172 -7.11 8.05 7.86
C THR A 172 -8.55 8.54 7.88
N LEU A 173 -9.54 7.65 7.87
CA LEU A 173 -10.94 8.04 7.91
C LEU A 173 -11.30 8.70 9.25
N ALA A 174 -10.76 8.22 10.36
CA ALA A 174 -10.95 8.84 11.67
C ALA A 174 -10.36 10.25 11.72
N ALA A 175 -9.14 10.44 11.21
CA ALA A 175 -8.51 11.76 11.12
C ALA A 175 -9.30 12.73 10.23
N LEU A 176 -9.88 12.24 9.11
CA LEU A 176 -10.78 13.03 8.27
C LEU A 176 -12.08 13.40 8.99
N ALA A 177 -12.67 12.47 9.74
CA ALA A 177 -13.90 12.71 10.49
C ALA A 177 -13.70 13.71 11.64
N ALA A 178 -12.48 13.77 12.19
CA ALA A 178 -12.06 14.71 13.22
C ALA A 178 -11.53 16.06 12.67
N ASP A 179 -11.49 16.24 11.34
CA ASP A 179 -10.88 17.41 10.69
C ASP A 179 -9.39 17.63 11.03
N GLU A 180 -8.65 16.55 11.31
CA GLU A 180 -7.25 16.58 11.74
C GLU A 180 -6.24 16.34 10.61
N LEU A 181 -6.70 15.89 9.43
CA LEU A 181 -5.82 15.63 8.29
C LEU A 181 -5.73 16.85 7.35
N THR A 182 -4.54 17.43 7.22
CA THR A 182 -4.25 18.56 6.33
C THR A 182 -3.29 18.17 5.21
N ALA A 183 -3.05 19.09 4.27
CA ALA A 183 -2.07 18.87 3.19
C ALA A 183 -0.64 18.65 3.71
N ALA A 184 -0.29 19.18 4.90
CA ALA A 184 1.03 18.98 5.51
C ALA A 184 1.21 17.56 6.08
N ASP A 185 0.11 16.85 6.31
CA ASP A 185 0.07 15.48 6.82
C ASP A 185 0.13 14.43 5.70
N LEU A 186 0.31 14.88 4.46
CA LEU A 186 0.48 14.04 3.28
C LEU A 186 1.92 14.15 2.74
N ASP A 187 2.48 13.02 2.30
CA ASP A 187 3.77 13.00 1.64
C ASP A 187 3.68 13.48 0.17
N THR A 188 4.80 13.43 -0.56
CA THR A 188 4.86 13.87 -1.96
C THR A 188 4.02 13.04 -2.93
N LEU A 189 3.56 11.85 -2.51
CA LEU A 189 2.64 10.99 -3.24
C LEU A 189 1.21 11.09 -2.68
N ALA A 190 0.93 12.11 -1.88
CA ALA A 190 -0.35 12.33 -1.21
C ALA A 190 -0.77 11.18 -0.27
N ARG A 191 0.19 10.45 0.29
CA ARG A 191 -0.05 9.39 1.29
C ARG A 191 0.00 9.97 2.70
N PRO A 192 -0.88 9.55 3.63
CA PRO A 192 -0.77 9.94 5.03
C PRO A 192 0.61 9.63 5.63
N ARG A 193 1.27 10.66 6.15
CA ARG A 193 2.66 10.59 6.66
C ARG A 193 2.80 9.66 7.87
N PHE A 194 1.73 9.44 8.63
CA PHE A 194 1.77 8.60 9.83
C PHE A 194 2.19 7.14 9.55
N TYR A 195 2.00 6.63 8.33
CA TYR A 195 2.54 5.34 7.91
C TYR A 195 3.63 5.47 6.83
N ALA A 196 3.59 6.53 6.02
CA ALA A 196 4.50 6.71 4.89
C ALA A 196 5.88 7.27 5.28
N ASP A 197 6.05 7.86 6.46
CA ASP A 197 7.35 8.37 6.92
C ASP A 197 8.32 7.27 7.41
N GLN A 198 7.90 6.01 7.38
CA GLN A 198 8.72 4.86 7.76
C GLN A 198 9.08 4.03 6.54
N LEU A 199 10.28 3.43 6.55
CA LEU A 199 10.62 2.39 5.58
C LEU A 199 10.18 1.03 6.10
N VAL A 200 9.75 0.13 5.21
CA VAL A 200 9.43 -1.26 5.56
C VAL A 200 10.61 -1.95 6.27
N HIS A 201 11.84 -1.53 5.99
CA HIS A 201 13.03 -2.01 6.68
C HIS A 201 13.04 -1.71 8.19
N HIS A 202 12.40 -0.63 8.64
CA HIS A 202 12.31 -0.27 10.05
C HIS A 202 11.49 -1.32 10.81
N GLY A 203 12.05 -1.87 11.89
CA GLY A 203 11.44 -2.97 12.64
C GLY A 203 11.61 -4.36 12.02
N CYS A 204 12.32 -4.50 10.90
CA CYS A 204 12.53 -5.80 10.26
C CYS A 204 13.31 -6.76 11.18
N THR A 205 12.75 -7.94 11.45
CA THR A 205 13.38 -8.95 12.32
C THR A 205 14.66 -9.55 11.73
N ARG A 206 14.90 -9.35 10.43
CA ARG A 206 16.11 -9.79 9.72
C ARG A 206 17.21 -8.73 9.72
N ASN A 207 17.11 -7.69 10.57
CA ASN A 207 18.05 -6.56 10.54
C ASN A 207 19.49 -6.95 10.90
N GLU A 208 19.72 -7.87 11.85
CA GLU A 208 21.07 -8.36 12.17
C GLU A 208 21.75 -8.95 10.92
N TYR A 209 21.01 -9.74 10.14
CA TYR A 209 21.51 -10.31 8.89
C TYR A 209 21.81 -9.23 7.84
N TYR A 210 20.98 -8.19 7.75
CA TYR A 210 21.20 -7.06 6.84
C TYR A 210 22.45 -6.25 7.20
N GLU A 211 22.66 -5.99 8.50
CA GLU A 211 23.79 -5.23 9.02
C GLU A 211 25.11 -5.92 8.67
N PHE A 212 25.19 -7.24 8.88
CA PHE A 212 26.37 -8.03 8.59
C PHE A 212 26.48 -8.55 7.15
N LYS A 213 25.57 -8.16 6.25
CA LYS A 213 25.52 -8.64 4.85
C LYS A 213 25.55 -10.17 4.75
N ALA A 214 24.83 -10.82 5.66
CA ALA A 214 24.61 -12.26 5.68
C ALA A 214 23.24 -12.53 5.04
N SER A 215 23.23 -12.85 3.76
CA SER A 215 22.00 -12.91 2.98
C SER A 215 21.48 -14.31 2.78
N ALA A 216 20.15 -14.40 2.67
CA ALA A 216 19.47 -15.60 2.22
C ALA A 216 19.85 -15.86 0.76
N GLU A 217 20.05 -17.12 0.39
CA GLU A 217 20.40 -17.53 -0.98
C GLU A 217 19.22 -18.21 -1.70
N LYS A 218 18.27 -18.75 -0.92
CA LYS A 218 17.07 -19.42 -1.42
C LYS A 218 15.85 -19.10 -0.54
N PRO A 219 14.61 -19.37 -1.02
CA PRO A 219 13.43 -19.31 -0.16
C PRO A 219 13.60 -20.17 1.10
N SER A 220 12.94 -19.79 2.20
CA SER A 220 13.03 -20.35 3.56
C SER A 220 14.26 -19.98 4.39
N ASP A 221 15.37 -19.56 3.78
CA ASP A 221 16.56 -19.15 4.51
C ASP A 221 16.27 -17.98 5.50
N LEU A 222 16.94 -17.97 6.65
CA LEU A 222 16.73 -16.94 7.69
C LEU A 222 17.40 -15.59 7.39
N GLY A 223 18.37 -15.55 6.47
CA GLY A 223 19.21 -14.39 6.17
C GLY A 223 18.48 -13.17 5.60
N CYS A 224 19.21 -12.09 5.35
CA CYS A 224 18.61 -10.89 4.74
C CYS A 224 18.19 -11.18 3.29
N LEU A 225 16.95 -10.82 2.95
CA LEU A 225 16.36 -11.04 1.62
C LEU A 225 16.77 -9.99 0.58
N MET A 226 17.42 -8.90 0.97
CA MET A 226 17.70 -7.77 0.07
C MET A 226 18.74 -8.11 -1.01
N GLU A 227 19.81 -8.83 -0.68
CA GLU A 227 20.93 -9.02 -1.61
C GLU A 227 20.59 -9.99 -2.75
N HIS A 228 19.79 -11.03 -2.51
CA HIS A 228 19.52 -12.07 -3.52
C HIS A 228 18.04 -12.28 -3.82
N MET A 229 17.15 -12.05 -2.85
CA MET A 229 15.75 -12.50 -2.89
C MET A 229 14.76 -11.40 -3.30
N GLY A 230 15.23 -10.28 -3.88
CA GLY A 230 14.38 -9.23 -4.44
C GLY A 230 13.79 -8.23 -3.43
N CYS A 231 14.11 -8.34 -2.13
CA CYS A 231 13.46 -7.51 -1.12
C CYS A 231 13.78 -6.01 -1.26
N LYS A 232 12.73 -5.21 -1.42
CA LYS A 232 12.76 -3.75 -1.56
C LYS A 232 12.58 -2.98 -0.26
N GLY A 233 12.57 -3.63 0.91
CA GLY A 233 12.17 -2.99 2.17
C GLY A 233 12.95 -1.73 2.55
N THR A 234 14.18 -1.56 2.06
CA THR A 234 15.04 -0.36 2.26
C THR A 234 14.69 0.82 1.35
N GLN A 235 13.71 0.66 0.46
CA GLN A 235 13.31 1.64 -0.57
C GLN A 235 11.80 1.95 -0.51
N VAL A 236 11.05 1.31 0.39
CA VAL A 236 9.57 1.28 0.36
C VAL A 236 9.03 1.93 1.61
N HIS A 237 8.14 2.89 1.43
CA HIS A 237 7.49 3.65 2.48
C HIS A 237 6.26 2.89 2.99
N ALA A 238 6.36 2.36 4.20
CA ALA A 238 5.27 1.82 5.03
C ALA A 238 5.82 1.39 6.39
N ASP A 239 4.93 1.29 7.38
CA ASP A 239 5.23 0.84 8.74
C ASP A 239 5.00 -0.67 8.95
N CYS A 240 4.96 -1.50 7.89
CA CYS A 240 4.56 -2.94 7.94
C CYS A 240 5.31 -3.85 8.93
N ASN A 241 6.50 -3.43 9.38
CA ASN A 241 7.31 -4.18 10.36
C ASN A 241 7.27 -3.54 11.77
N ILE A 242 6.58 -2.41 11.93
CA ILE A 242 6.28 -1.73 13.18
C ILE A 242 4.81 -2.01 13.54
N ARG A 243 3.89 -1.66 12.63
CA ARG A 243 2.49 -2.06 12.65
C ARG A 243 2.33 -3.36 11.87
N LEU A 244 2.15 -4.45 12.62
CA LEU A 244 2.12 -5.79 12.07
C LEU A 244 0.74 -6.14 11.51
N TRP A 245 0.74 -6.99 10.50
CA TRP A 245 -0.44 -7.52 9.82
C TRP A 245 -1.05 -8.66 10.62
N ASN A 246 -2.39 -8.64 10.76
CA ASN A 246 -3.17 -9.75 11.32
C ASN A 246 -2.65 -10.23 12.70
N GLY A 247 -2.27 -9.28 13.56
CA GLY A 247 -1.83 -9.52 14.94
C GLY A 247 -0.31 -9.58 15.12
N GLU A 248 0.43 -10.28 14.25
CA GLU A 248 1.87 -10.52 14.47
C GLU A 248 2.74 -10.63 13.19
N GLY A 249 2.11 -10.61 12.02
CA GLY A 249 2.74 -10.93 10.74
C GLY A 249 3.32 -9.72 10.00
N SER A 250 4.22 -10.02 9.05
CA SER A 250 4.61 -9.13 7.96
C SER A 250 5.21 -9.99 6.85
N CYS A 251 5.36 -9.46 5.62
CA CYS A 251 5.96 -10.22 4.52
C CYS A 251 7.33 -10.81 4.93
N THR A 252 8.20 -9.97 5.50
CA THR A 252 9.56 -10.37 5.88
C THR A 252 9.62 -11.31 7.09
N ARG A 253 8.64 -11.24 8.00
CA ARG A 253 8.48 -12.22 9.09
C ARG A 253 8.04 -13.58 8.55
N GLY A 254 7.16 -13.59 7.55
CA GLY A 254 6.77 -14.79 6.80
C GLY A 254 7.85 -15.34 5.85
N GLY A 255 9.01 -14.67 5.74
CA GLY A 255 10.10 -15.09 4.86
C GLY A 255 9.93 -14.68 3.39
N TYR A 256 9.01 -13.76 3.10
CA TYR A 256 8.80 -13.21 1.78
C TYR A 256 9.46 -11.83 1.64
N ALA A 257 10.04 -11.59 0.48
CA ALA A 257 10.59 -10.30 0.13
C ALA A 257 9.49 -9.23 0.09
N CYS A 258 9.81 -8.02 0.57
CA CYS A 258 8.97 -6.86 0.31
C CYS A 258 9.01 -6.56 -1.20
N ILE A 259 7.85 -6.59 -1.85
CA ILE A 259 7.69 -6.34 -3.28
C ILE A 259 7.32 -4.89 -3.62
N ALA A 260 7.50 -3.96 -2.67
CA ALA A 260 7.15 -2.55 -2.83
C ALA A 260 5.67 -2.25 -3.12
N CYS A 261 4.73 -3.05 -2.59
CA CYS A 261 3.32 -2.93 -2.97
C CYS A 261 2.63 -1.59 -2.62
N THR A 262 3.27 -0.71 -1.84
CA THR A 262 2.81 0.66 -1.53
C THR A 262 3.37 1.74 -2.46
N GLU A 263 4.35 1.40 -3.30
CA GLU A 263 4.98 2.33 -4.23
C GLU A 263 4.35 2.27 -5.63
N PRO A 264 4.40 3.37 -6.38
CA PRO A 264 4.25 3.34 -7.83
C PRO A 264 5.25 2.37 -8.49
N GLY A 265 4.85 1.75 -9.59
CA GLY A 265 5.67 0.86 -10.41
C GLY A 265 5.79 -0.57 -9.87
N PHE A 266 5.25 -0.87 -8.69
CA PHE A 266 5.46 -2.16 -8.02
C PHE A 266 5.00 -3.37 -8.85
N GLN A 267 3.97 -3.18 -9.68
CA GLN A 267 3.41 -4.22 -10.54
C GLN A 267 4.39 -4.69 -11.62
N GLU A 268 5.36 -3.86 -12.00
CA GLU A 268 6.32 -4.12 -13.06
C GLU A 268 7.74 -3.74 -12.64
N PRO A 269 8.36 -4.51 -11.73
CA PRO A 269 9.71 -4.20 -11.24
C PRO A 269 10.80 -4.40 -12.32
N GLY A 270 10.47 -4.94 -13.50
CA GLY A 270 11.41 -5.22 -14.60
C GLY A 270 12.28 -6.46 -14.38
N HIS A 271 11.99 -7.28 -13.37
CA HIS A 271 12.67 -8.53 -13.03
C HIS A 271 11.72 -9.42 -12.20
N ALA A 272 12.09 -10.68 -11.96
CA ALA A 272 11.32 -11.55 -11.09
C ALA A 272 11.35 -11.05 -9.63
N PHE A 273 10.20 -11.06 -8.93
CA PHE A 273 10.09 -10.54 -7.55
C PHE A 273 10.96 -11.28 -6.53
N ASP A 274 11.36 -12.51 -6.82
CA ASP A 274 12.20 -13.36 -5.97
C ASP A 274 13.70 -13.19 -6.25
N GLN A 275 14.09 -12.23 -7.10
CA GLN A 275 15.47 -11.99 -7.50
C GLN A 275 15.89 -10.55 -7.31
N THR A 276 17.08 -10.33 -6.77
CA THR A 276 17.67 -8.99 -6.73
C THR A 276 18.51 -8.76 -7.99
N PRO A 277 18.20 -7.76 -8.83
CA PRO A 277 19.01 -7.43 -9.98
C PRO A 277 20.33 -6.81 -9.52
N LYS A 278 21.44 -7.23 -10.17
CA LYS A 278 22.80 -6.83 -9.80
C LYS A 278 23.57 -6.34 -11.00
N PHE A 279 24.44 -5.36 -10.75
CA PHE A 279 25.48 -4.95 -11.68
C PHE A 279 26.84 -5.13 -11.02
N ALA A 280 27.74 -5.88 -11.65
CA ALA A 280 29.05 -6.25 -11.09
C ALA A 280 28.96 -6.84 -9.65
N GLY A 281 27.93 -7.65 -9.39
CA GLY A 281 27.69 -8.29 -8.09
C GLY A 281 27.03 -7.39 -7.02
N ILE A 282 26.78 -6.11 -7.33
CA ILE A 282 26.18 -5.14 -6.40
C ILE A 282 24.69 -4.96 -6.74
N PRO A 283 23.77 -5.02 -5.76
CA PRO A 283 22.35 -4.72 -5.98
C PRO A 283 22.13 -3.36 -6.64
N ILE A 284 21.23 -3.30 -7.63
CA ILE A 284 20.88 -2.04 -8.30
C ILE A 284 20.04 -1.14 -7.37
N GLY A 285 19.07 -1.73 -6.66
CA GLY A 285 18.26 -1.04 -5.66
C GLY A 285 19.00 -0.93 -4.33
N LEU A 286 19.53 0.25 -4.03
CA LEU A 286 20.23 0.57 -2.77
C LEU A 286 19.32 1.38 -1.85
N PRO A 287 19.64 1.48 -0.53
CA PRO A 287 18.87 2.32 0.38
C PRO A 287 18.84 3.77 -0.12
N THR A 288 17.66 4.41 -0.07
CA THR A 288 17.42 5.74 -0.65
C THR A 288 18.30 6.83 -0.03
N ASP A 289 18.59 6.70 1.26
CA ASP A 289 19.21 7.77 2.06
C ASP A 289 20.72 7.56 2.27
N MET A 290 21.33 6.60 1.55
CA MET A 290 22.76 6.27 1.67
C MET A 290 23.49 6.46 0.34
N PRO A 291 24.56 7.27 0.28
CA PRO A 291 25.37 7.37 -0.93
C PRO A 291 25.97 6.02 -1.30
N LYS A 292 25.88 5.66 -2.60
CA LYS A 292 26.30 4.36 -3.13
C LYS A 292 27.73 3.95 -2.73
N ALA A 293 28.68 4.88 -2.77
CA ALA A 293 30.07 4.59 -2.41
C ALA A 293 30.22 4.16 -0.95
N TRP A 294 29.52 4.84 -0.03
CA TRP A 294 29.51 4.49 1.39
C TRP A 294 28.81 3.16 1.65
N PHE A 295 27.71 2.89 0.94
CA PHE A 295 27.04 1.59 1.03
C PHE A 295 28.00 0.45 0.65
N ILE A 296 28.72 0.58 -0.46
CA ILE A 296 29.67 -0.45 -0.92
C ILE A 296 30.80 -0.65 0.10
N ALA A 297 31.40 0.44 0.59
CA ALA A 297 32.47 0.38 1.58
C ALA A 297 32.02 -0.30 2.89
N LEU A 298 30.87 0.13 3.44
CA LEU A 298 30.30 -0.46 4.65
C LEU A 298 29.88 -1.90 4.44
N ALA A 299 29.28 -2.23 3.30
CA ALA A 299 28.88 -3.60 2.99
C ALA A 299 30.07 -4.56 2.95
N SER A 300 31.18 -4.14 2.34
CA SER A 300 32.42 -4.94 2.29
C SER A 300 32.97 -5.19 3.70
N LEU A 301 33.06 -4.13 4.52
CA LEU A 301 33.52 -4.23 5.90
C LEU A 301 32.61 -5.15 6.72
N SER A 302 31.30 -4.91 6.69
CA SER A 302 30.30 -5.74 7.36
C SER A 302 30.39 -7.22 6.98
N LYS A 303 30.55 -7.54 5.69
CA LYS A 303 30.67 -8.91 5.17
C LYS A 303 31.94 -9.61 5.64
N SER A 304 33.04 -8.86 5.78
CA SER A 304 34.29 -9.40 6.33
C SER A 304 34.21 -9.65 7.84
N ALA A 305 33.45 -8.81 8.56
CA ALA A 305 33.24 -8.90 9.99
C ALA A 305 32.08 -9.83 10.42
N THR A 306 31.33 -10.43 9.47
CA THR A 306 30.15 -11.26 9.76
C THR A 306 30.48 -12.40 10.73
N PRO A 307 29.86 -12.44 11.92
CA PRO A 307 30.04 -13.53 12.88
C PRO A 307 29.64 -14.88 12.28
N LYS A 308 30.36 -15.95 12.64
CA LYS A 308 30.07 -17.31 12.16
C LYS A 308 28.60 -17.71 12.38
N ARG A 309 28.02 -17.38 13.54
CA ARG A 309 26.59 -17.60 13.83
C ARG A 309 25.68 -17.00 12.78
N VAL A 310 25.87 -15.72 12.49
CA VAL A 310 25.01 -14.96 11.58
C VAL A 310 25.18 -15.48 10.14
N ARG A 311 26.42 -15.77 9.74
CA ARG A 311 26.75 -16.34 8.42
C ARG A 311 26.09 -17.69 8.20
N ASP A 312 26.25 -18.61 9.15
CA ASP A 312 25.80 -20.00 8.99
C ASP A 312 24.27 -20.09 9.12
N ASN A 313 23.63 -19.27 9.97
CA ASN A 313 22.17 -19.20 10.05
C ASN A 313 21.54 -18.54 8.82
N ALA A 314 22.24 -17.62 8.13
CA ALA A 314 21.66 -16.86 7.04
C ALA A 314 21.25 -17.72 5.83
N VAL A 315 21.87 -18.88 5.65
CA VAL A 315 21.66 -19.83 4.54
C VAL A 315 20.98 -21.13 4.99
N ALA A 316 20.31 -21.09 6.15
CA ALA A 316 19.57 -22.21 6.73
C ALA A 316 18.10 -21.82 6.95
N ASP A 317 17.21 -22.80 6.89
CA ASP A 317 15.76 -22.66 7.17
C ASP A 317 15.42 -22.74 8.66
N HIS A 318 16.39 -23.02 9.51
CA HIS A 318 16.28 -23.09 10.96
C HIS A 318 17.55 -22.60 11.65
N LEU A 319 17.46 -22.37 12.96
CA LEU A 319 18.59 -21.89 13.75
C LEU A 319 19.63 -23.00 13.93
N VAL A 320 20.75 -22.93 13.19
CA VAL A 320 21.86 -23.90 13.27
C VAL A 320 22.89 -23.51 14.33
N GLN A 321 23.05 -22.22 14.63
CA GLN A 321 23.93 -21.70 15.66
C GLN A 321 23.22 -20.74 16.60
N LYS A 322 23.34 -21.01 17.90
CA LYS A 322 22.79 -20.18 18.98
C LYS A 322 23.80 -19.12 19.42
N PRO A 323 23.36 -17.99 19.99
CA PRO A 323 24.27 -17.04 20.64
C PRO A 323 25.14 -17.73 21.69
N ALA A 324 26.43 -17.39 21.72
CA ALA A 324 27.36 -17.97 22.67
C ALA A 324 27.04 -17.50 24.10
N LEU A 325 26.94 -18.43 25.04
CA LEU A 325 26.87 -18.10 26.46
C LEU A 325 28.27 -17.70 26.93
N ARG A 326 28.45 -16.42 27.31
CA ARG A 326 29.69 -16.01 27.95
C ARG A 326 29.71 -16.61 29.35
N ARG A 327 30.67 -17.51 29.63
CA ARG A 327 30.89 -17.99 31.00
C ARG A 327 31.24 -16.79 31.88
N THR A 328 30.33 -16.37 32.74
CA THR A 328 30.61 -15.48 33.86
C THR A 328 31.55 -16.24 34.80
N ARG A 329 32.85 -15.98 34.69
CA ARG A 329 33.76 -16.31 35.78
C ARG A 329 33.40 -15.36 36.92
N THR A 330 32.60 -15.82 37.87
CA THR A 330 32.60 -15.26 39.22
C THR A 330 34.05 -15.25 39.68
N LYS A 331 34.62 -14.07 39.88
CA LYS A 331 35.92 -13.91 40.53
C LYS A 331 35.79 -14.25 42.00
#